data_AF-G2LHX9-F1
#
_entry.id   AF-G2LHX9-F1
#
_cell.length_a   1.000
_cell.length_b   1.000
_cell.length_c   1.000
_cell.angle_alpha   90.00
_cell.angle_beta   90.00
_cell.angle_gamma   90.00
#
_symmetry.space_group_name_H-M   'P 1'
#
loop_
_entity.id
_entity.type
_entity.pdbx_description
1 polymer ?
#
loop_
_entity_poly.entity_id
_entity_poly.type
_entity_poly.pdbx_seq_one_letter_code
_entity_poly.pdbx_strand_id
1 'polypeptide(L)'
;MKALSASTPHEPRPDFHEWKTGTIIVERTGIRRPLFALRQADQVLAHLVWQRRRAGRYVAQADGLTLDVSVARMGYELTVRDDTQGLSRLRINRRRNPHRARMTIELPAGRFFVRLRRDKRQPGDFALHVRREFYKHDLLEVQFERAQLNTHHASLSRRLLTIQVHPVMRWEAVHFHHLVALLVGCIVFVGGHDQFRFDPRVNPYMVKRRG
;
A
#
# COMPACT_ATOMS: atom_id res chain seq x y z
N MET A 1 -11.14 15.02 -48.44
CA MET A 1 -11.07 15.98 -47.32
C MET A 1 -11.51 15.28 -46.04
N LYS A 2 -10.57 14.98 -45.13
CA LYS A 2 -10.86 14.42 -43.80
C LYS A 2 -10.32 15.42 -42.77
N ALA A 3 -11.22 15.99 -41.97
CA ALA A 3 -10.87 16.87 -40.88
C ALA A 3 -10.17 16.07 -39.79
N LEU A 4 -8.91 16.40 -39.51
CA LEU A 4 -8.19 15.99 -38.31
C LEU A 4 -8.79 16.80 -37.15
N SER A 5 -9.62 16.16 -36.32
CA SER A 5 -10.05 16.74 -35.05
C SER A 5 -8.81 17.01 -34.21
N ALA A 6 -8.57 18.29 -33.98
CA ALA A 6 -7.53 18.80 -33.10
C ALA A 6 -7.64 18.12 -31.74
N SER A 7 -6.55 17.48 -31.31
CA SER A 7 -6.34 17.09 -29.92
C SER A 7 -6.51 18.32 -29.05
N THR A 8 -7.52 18.30 -28.19
CA THR A 8 -7.75 19.32 -27.17
C THR A 8 -6.44 19.53 -26.39
N PRO A 9 -5.97 20.77 -26.19
CA PRO A 9 -4.79 21.01 -25.39
C PRO A 9 -5.07 20.48 -23.99
N HIS A 10 -4.26 19.52 -23.55
CA HIS A 10 -4.31 19.00 -22.20
C HIS A 10 -3.98 20.18 -21.27
N GLU A 11 -4.99 20.76 -20.62
CA GLU A 11 -4.77 21.81 -19.62
C GLU A 11 -3.67 21.33 -18.65
N PRO A 12 -2.68 22.20 -18.32
CA PRO A 12 -1.71 21.89 -17.28
C PRO A 12 -2.49 21.68 -16.00
N ARG A 13 -2.63 20.41 -15.59
CA ARG A 13 -3.24 20.04 -14.32
C ARG A 13 -2.53 20.83 -13.21
N PRO A 14 -3.27 21.41 -12.24
CA PRO A 14 -2.68 22.14 -11.14
C PRO A 14 -1.58 21.30 -10.50
N ASP A 15 -0.47 21.95 -10.22
CA ASP A 15 0.78 21.36 -9.78
C ASP A 15 0.56 20.17 -8.84
N PHE A 16 0.88 18.97 -9.32
CA PHE A 16 0.94 17.80 -8.48
C PHE A 16 1.81 18.11 -7.29
N HIS A 17 1.22 18.05 -6.09
CA HIS A 17 1.88 18.28 -4.81
C HIS A 17 3.30 17.76 -4.85
N GLU A 18 4.26 18.65 -4.66
CA GLU A 18 5.62 18.30 -4.34
C GLU A 18 5.60 17.59 -3.00
N TRP A 19 5.33 16.28 -3.00
CA TRP A 19 5.45 15.45 -1.82
C TRP A 19 6.91 15.52 -1.36
N LYS A 20 7.14 16.23 -0.26
CA LYS A 20 8.47 16.42 0.32
C LYS A 20 8.83 15.19 1.16
N THR A 21 10.13 14.89 1.21
CA THR A 21 10.72 13.92 2.14
C THR A 21 10.17 14.06 3.55
N GLY A 22 9.96 12.94 4.23
CA GLY A 22 9.51 12.97 5.62
C GLY A 22 8.95 11.65 6.12
N THR A 23 8.37 11.72 7.31
CA THR A 23 7.78 10.56 7.99
C THR A 23 6.26 10.68 8.02
N ILE A 24 5.58 9.65 7.53
CA ILE A 24 4.13 9.50 7.68
C ILE A 24 3.85 8.44 8.74
N ILE A 25 3.00 8.80 9.69
CA ILE A 25 2.50 7.92 10.74
C ILE A 25 1.12 7.44 10.33
N VAL A 26 0.91 6.12 10.30
CA VAL A 26 -0.40 5.54 10.05
C VAL A 26 -1.00 5.08 11.36
N GLU A 27 -2.14 5.64 11.74
CA GLU A 27 -2.81 5.36 13.00
C GLU A 27 -4.12 4.62 12.73
N ARG A 28 -4.42 3.61 13.54
CA ARG A 28 -5.69 2.88 13.46
C ARG A 28 -6.61 3.34 14.58
N THR A 29 -7.82 3.74 14.22
CA THR A 29 -8.92 3.99 15.17
C THR A 29 -10.10 3.07 14.87
N GLY A 30 -10.81 2.65 15.91
CA GLY A 30 -11.99 1.80 15.80
C GLY A 30 -11.68 0.30 15.62
N ILE A 31 -12.55 -0.54 16.19
CA ILE A 31 -12.37 -2.00 16.21
C ILE A 31 -13.09 -2.66 15.03
N ARG A 32 -14.41 -2.45 14.90
CA ARG A 32 -15.27 -3.12 13.90
C ARG A 32 -15.22 -2.47 12.52
N ARG A 33 -15.02 -1.16 12.45
CA ARG A 33 -14.89 -0.38 11.22
C ARG A 33 -13.62 0.46 11.32
N PRO A 34 -12.45 -0.17 11.12
CA PRO A 34 -11.20 0.51 11.34
C PRO A 34 -11.01 1.63 10.31
N LEU A 35 -10.66 2.80 10.84
CA LEU A 35 -10.20 3.95 10.09
C LEU A 35 -8.69 4.03 10.25
N PHE A 36 -7.98 4.17 9.14
CA PHE A 36 -6.53 4.35 9.12
C PHE A 36 -6.23 5.78 8.69
N ALA A 37 -5.78 6.62 9.62
CA ALA A 37 -5.40 7.99 9.34
C ALA A 37 -3.90 8.06 9.02
N LEU A 38 -3.55 8.70 7.91
CA LEU A 38 -2.18 8.93 7.50
C LEU A 38 -1.82 10.37 7.85
N ARG A 39 -0.91 10.54 8.81
CA ARG A 39 -0.51 11.84 9.35
C ARG A 39 0.95 12.12 9.05
N GLN A 40 1.27 13.36 8.70
CA GLN A 40 2.64 13.86 8.63
C GLN A 40 2.69 15.13 9.47
N ALA A 41 3.54 15.13 10.50
CA ALA A 41 3.47 16.11 11.57
C ALA A 41 2.01 16.22 12.10
N ASP A 42 1.45 17.43 12.16
CA ASP A 42 0.10 17.68 12.67
C ASP A 42 -1.00 17.64 11.59
N GLN A 43 -0.63 17.38 10.34
CA GLN A 43 -1.57 17.34 9.22
C GLN A 43 -2.00 15.92 8.88
N VAL A 44 -3.32 15.73 8.69
CA VAL A 44 -3.85 14.50 8.08
C VAL A 44 -3.73 14.62 6.57
N LEU A 45 -2.99 13.70 5.97
CA LEU A 45 -2.80 13.64 4.52
C LEU A 45 -3.96 12.89 3.85
N ALA A 46 -4.37 11.79 4.45
CA ALA A 46 -5.39 10.91 3.90
C ALA A 46 -6.00 9.99 4.95
N HIS A 47 -7.12 9.40 4.56
CA HIS A 47 -7.78 8.34 5.30
C HIS A 47 -7.92 7.10 4.43
N LEU A 48 -7.73 5.93 5.02
CA LEU A 48 -8.13 4.65 4.43
C LEU A 48 -9.21 4.04 5.31
N VAL A 49 -10.37 3.76 4.72
CA VAL A 49 -11.53 3.15 5.39
C VAL A 49 -11.75 1.77 4.81
N TRP A 50 -11.71 0.74 5.65
CA TRP A 50 -12.02 -0.63 5.20
C TRP A 50 -13.51 -0.92 5.39
N GLN A 51 -14.30 -0.78 4.33
CA GLN A 51 -15.76 -0.87 4.41
C GLN A 51 -16.26 -2.32 4.39
N ARG A 52 -15.56 -3.19 3.66
CA ARG A 52 -15.90 -4.61 3.49
C ARG A 52 -14.64 -5.44 3.64
N ARG A 53 -14.78 -6.76 3.82
CA ARG A 53 -13.64 -7.69 4.00
C ARG A 53 -12.53 -7.54 2.94
N ARG A 54 -12.89 -7.23 1.70
CA ARG A 54 -11.97 -7.14 0.55
C ARG A 54 -12.07 -5.82 -0.21
N ALA A 55 -12.67 -4.80 0.39
CA ALA A 55 -12.81 -3.50 -0.25
C ALA A 55 -12.69 -2.38 0.78
N GLY A 56 -11.91 -1.37 0.41
CA GLY A 56 -11.72 -0.15 1.17
C GLY A 56 -11.75 1.07 0.26
N ARG A 57 -11.73 2.23 0.88
CA ARG A 57 -11.70 3.52 0.20
C ARG A 57 -10.61 4.38 0.81
N TYR A 58 -9.74 4.91 -0.03
CA TYR A 58 -8.72 5.87 0.35
C TYR A 58 -9.16 7.26 -0.10
N VAL A 59 -9.03 8.25 0.78
CA VAL A 59 -9.48 9.64 0.55
C VAL A 59 -8.35 10.57 0.95
N ALA A 60 -7.76 11.28 -0.01
CA ALA A 60 -6.76 12.31 0.24
C ALA A 60 -7.45 13.63 0.64
N GLN A 61 -6.91 14.33 1.65
CA GLN A 61 -7.52 15.57 2.15
C GLN A 61 -7.25 16.78 1.26
N ALA A 62 -6.03 16.92 0.73
CA ALA A 62 -5.63 18.13 0.00
C ALA A 62 -6.43 18.36 -1.29
N ASP A 63 -6.79 17.28 -2.00
CA ASP A 63 -7.31 17.37 -3.38
C ASP A 63 -8.66 16.67 -3.57
N GLY A 64 -9.25 16.11 -2.51
CA GLY A 64 -10.46 15.30 -2.60
C GLY A 64 -10.30 14.00 -3.41
N LEU A 65 -9.07 13.63 -3.80
CA LEU A 65 -8.79 12.40 -4.54
C LEU A 65 -9.33 11.21 -3.77
N THR A 66 -10.23 10.48 -4.42
CA THR A 66 -10.84 9.27 -3.88
C THR A 66 -10.40 8.07 -4.70
N LEU A 67 -9.95 7.04 -4.00
CA LEU A 67 -9.35 5.83 -4.54
C LEU A 67 -10.09 4.63 -3.99
N ASP A 68 -10.76 3.88 -4.87
CA ASP A 68 -11.39 2.62 -4.48
C ASP A 68 -10.34 1.51 -4.44
N VAL A 69 -10.18 0.92 -3.26
CA VAL A 69 -9.20 -0.14 -2.98
C VAL A 69 -9.93 -1.48 -2.98
N SER A 70 -9.47 -2.42 -3.79
CA SER A 70 -10.05 -3.77 -3.85
C SER A 70 -8.99 -4.84 -3.66
N VAL A 71 -9.39 -5.95 -3.05
CA VAL A 71 -8.54 -7.13 -2.88
C VAL A 71 -9.08 -8.28 -3.72
N ALA A 72 -8.32 -8.66 -4.73
CA ALA A 72 -8.62 -9.73 -5.65
C ALA A 72 -7.75 -10.98 -5.38
N ARG A 73 -8.01 -12.05 -6.14
CA ARG A 73 -7.18 -13.27 -6.18
C ARG A 73 -6.81 -13.78 -4.78
N MET A 74 -7.80 -13.93 -3.91
CA MET A 74 -7.63 -14.41 -2.51
C MET A 74 -6.59 -13.64 -1.67
N GLY A 75 -6.30 -12.38 -1.98
CA GLY A 75 -5.31 -11.58 -1.24
C GLY A 75 -3.95 -11.45 -1.92
N TYR A 76 -3.77 -12.06 -3.10
CA TYR A 76 -2.52 -11.96 -3.86
C TYR A 76 -2.45 -10.76 -4.80
N GLU A 77 -3.56 -10.06 -4.97
CA GLU A 77 -3.62 -8.88 -5.80
C GLU A 77 -4.46 -7.82 -5.10
N LEU A 78 -3.90 -6.63 -4.92
CA LEU A 78 -4.62 -5.44 -4.53
C LEU A 78 -4.70 -4.52 -5.72
N THR A 79 -5.83 -3.86 -5.88
CA THR A 79 -6.01 -2.86 -6.92
C THR A 79 -6.47 -1.56 -6.31
N VAL A 80 -6.02 -0.47 -6.89
CA VAL A 80 -6.52 0.87 -6.60
C VAL A 80 -6.98 1.48 -7.91
N ARG A 81 -8.20 2.00 -7.91
CA ARG A 81 -8.78 2.69 -9.05
C ARG A 81 -9.16 4.10 -8.62
N ASP A 82 -8.77 5.07 -9.43
CA ASP A 82 -9.31 6.41 -9.40
C ASP A 82 -10.23 6.61 -10.62
N ASP A 83 -10.93 7.74 -10.65
CA ASP A 83 -11.81 8.06 -11.77
C ASP A 83 -11.06 8.62 -12.99
N THR A 84 -9.76 8.96 -12.88
CA THR A 84 -9.05 9.80 -13.85
C THR A 84 -7.72 9.26 -14.41
N GLN A 85 -7.00 8.43 -13.69
CA GLN A 85 -5.63 7.95 -13.97
C GLN A 85 -5.56 6.45 -14.28
N GLY A 86 -6.62 5.70 -13.99
CA GLY A 86 -6.75 4.29 -14.34
C GLY A 86 -6.36 3.34 -13.21
N LEU A 87 -6.17 2.07 -13.57
CA LEU A 87 -6.04 0.98 -12.60
C LEU A 87 -4.58 0.76 -12.18
N SER A 88 -4.29 0.97 -10.91
CA SER A 88 -3.04 0.59 -10.26
C SER A 88 -3.17 -0.75 -9.57
N ARG A 89 -2.09 -1.55 -9.56
CA ARG A 89 -2.12 -2.92 -9.00
C ARG A 89 -0.89 -3.20 -8.15
N LEU A 90 -1.08 -3.88 -7.02
CA LEU A 90 -0.02 -4.53 -6.25
C LEU A 90 -0.22 -6.04 -6.37
N ARG A 91 0.79 -6.73 -6.87
CA ARG A 91 0.82 -8.19 -6.98
C ARG A 91 1.78 -8.79 -5.99
N ILE A 92 1.33 -9.82 -5.29
CA ILE A 92 2.11 -10.61 -4.34
C ILE A 92 2.44 -11.95 -4.98
N ASN A 93 3.59 -12.04 -5.62
CA ASN A 93 4.09 -13.27 -6.21
C ASN A 93 4.72 -14.13 -5.10
N ARG A 94 3.96 -15.07 -4.56
CA ARG A 94 4.48 -16.05 -3.58
C ARG A 94 5.46 -17.00 -4.25
N ARG A 95 6.64 -17.14 -3.66
CA ARG A 95 7.40 -18.40 -3.70
C ARG A 95 6.96 -19.25 -2.50
N ARG A 96 7.30 -20.55 -2.49
CA ARG A 96 7.04 -21.47 -1.35
C ARG A 96 7.48 -20.92 0.03
N ASN A 97 8.36 -19.91 0.06
CA ASN A 97 8.74 -19.18 1.27
C ASN A 97 8.10 -17.78 1.29
N PRO A 98 7.19 -17.45 2.23
CA PRO A 98 6.56 -16.14 2.35
C PRO A 98 7.55 -15.01 2.66
N HIS A 99 8.69 -15.29 3.29
CA HIS A 99 9.76 -14.30 3.51
C HIS A 99 10.51 -13.93 2.21
N ARG A 100 10.28 -14.68 1.13
CA ARG A 100 10.81 -14.42 -0.21
C ARG A 100 9.72 -14.05 -1.21
N ALA A 101 8.54 -13.68 -0.73
CA ALA A 101 7.48 -13.17 -1.59
C ALA A 101 7.99 -11.95 -2.35
N ARG A 102 7.86 -11.98 -3.67
CA ARG A 102 8.20 -10.85 -4.53
C ARG A 102 6.93 -10.04 -4.72
N MET A 103 6.96 -8.79 -4.32
CA MET A 103 5.84 -7.88 -4.51
C MET A 103 6.18 -6.88 -5.61
N THR A 104 5.20 -6.56 -6.44
CA THR A 104 5.36 -5.63 -7.57
C THR A 104 4.16 -4.73 -7.63
N ILE A 105 4.40 -3.43 -7.71
CA ILE A 105 3.37 -2.43 -7.95
C ILE A 105 3.47 -1.99 -9.41
N GLU A 106 2.35 -2.05 -10.11
CA GLU A 106 2.15 -1.57 -11.47
C GLU A 106 1.28 -0.32 -11.40
N LEU A 107 1.86 0.82 -11.78
CA LEU A 107 1.17 2.10 -11.94
C LEU A 107 1.18 2.46 -13.44
N PRO A 108 0.28 3.36 -13.90
CA PRO A 108 0.32 3.86 -15.27
C PRO A 108 1.70 4.39 -15.70
N ALA A 109 2.42 5.08 -14.81
CA ALA A 109 3.76 5.62 -15.09
C ALA A 109 4.93 4.62 -14.87
N GLY A 110 4.65 3.36 -14.52
CA GLY A 110 5.67 2.31 -14.50
C GLY A 110 5.59 1.34 -13.33
N ARG A 111 6.68 0.59 -13.16
CA ARG A 111 6.77 -0.54 -12.25
C ARG A 111 7.68 -0.28 -11.05
N PHE A 112 7.22 -0.72 -9.89
CA PHE A 112 7.94 -0.65 -8.63
C PHE A 112 8.08 -2.05 -8.03
N PHE A 113 9.25 -2.31 -7.45
CA PHE A 113 9.52 -3.53 -6.69
C PHE A 113 9.36 -3.26 -5.21
N VAL A 114 8.65 -4.16 -4.54
CA VAL A 114 8.47 -4.12 -3.09
C VAL A 114 9.14 -5.34 -2.49
N ARG A 115 10.03 -5.11 -1.54
CA ARG A 115 10.79 -6.14 -0.82
C ARG A 115 10.46 -6.09 0.65
N LEU A 116 10.01 -7.22 1.19
CA LEU A 116 9.90 -7.39 2.63
C LEU A 116 11.28 -7.69 3.22
N ARG A 117 11.67 -6.92 4.24
CA ARG A 117 12.86 -7.17 5.05
C ARG A 117 12.46 -7.26 6.52
N ARG A 118 13.22 -8.05 7.28
CA ARG A 118 13.19 -7.99 8.74
C ARG A 118 14.04 -6.82 9.16
N ASP A 119 13.53 -5.97 10.04
CA ASP A 119 14.35 -4.93 10.64
C ASP A 119 15.37 -5.59 11.59
N LYS A 120 16.64 -5.23 11.45
CA LYS A 120 17.71 -5.75 12.29
C LYS A 120 17.78 -5.02 13.63
N ARG A 121 17.17 -3.84 13.74
CA ARG A 121 17.22 -2.98 14.92
C ARG A 121 16.34 -3.50 16.06
N GLN A 122 15.22 -4.14 15.74
CA GLN A 122 14.28 -4.67 16.74
C GLN A 122 13.74 -6.06 16.35
N PRO A 123 13.84 -7.06 17.23
CA PRO A 123 13.27 -8.39 16.98
C PRO A 123 11.74 -8.34 16.88
N GLY A 124 11.20 -8.56 15.68
CA GLY A 124 9.74 -8.61 15.45
C GLY A 124 9.24 -7.57 14.44
N ASP A 125 10.10 -6.60 14.13
CA ASP A 125 9.82 -5.52 13.19
C ASP A 125 10.13 -5.93 11.75
N PHE A 126 9.30 -5.44 10.85
CA PHE A 126 9.40 -5.67 9.42
C PHE A 126 9.32 -4.34 8.67
N ALA A 127 9.98 -4.29 7.52
CA ALA A 127 9.96 -3.16 6.62
C ALA A 127 9.63 -3.60 5.19
N LEU A 128 8.74 -2.88 4.51
CA LEU A 128 8.61 -2.92 3.06
C LEU A 128 9.49 -1.84 2.45
N HIS A 129 10.50 -2.26 1.69
CA HIS A 129 11.32 -1.38 0.89
C HIS A 129 10.76 -1.32 -0.53
N VAL A 130 10.42 -0.12 -0.96
CA VAL A 130 9.82 0.14 -2.28
C VAL A 130 10.84 0.87 -3.11
N ARG A 131 11.11 0.36 -4.30
CA ARG A 131 12.02 1.00 -5.27
C ARG A 131 11.43 0.93 -6.65
N ARG A 132 11.71 1.91 -7.49
CA ARG A 132 11.39 1.82 -8.92
C ARG A 132 12.29 0.77 -9.60
N GLU A 133 11.82 0.18 -10.69
CA GLU A 133 12.53 -0.87 -11.44
C GLU A 133 13.98 -0.52 -11.77
N PHE A 134 14.25 0.72 -12.16
CA PHE A 134 15.58 1.19 -12.58
C PHE A 134 16.37 1.93 -11.48
N TYR A 135 15.81 2.07 -10.28
CA TYR A 135 16.45 2.83 -9.21
C TYR A 135 17.37 1.94 -8.36
N LYS A 136 18.52 2.50 -7.96
CA LYS A 136 19.43 1.85 -7.00
C LYS A 136 18.97 2.04 -5.55
N HIS A 137 18.30 3.16 -5.27
CA HIS A 137 17.84 3.55 -3.94
C HIS A 137 16.35 3.25 -3.72
N ASP A 138 15.98 3.08 -2.45
CA ASP A 138 14.59 2.92 -2.05
C ASP A 138 13.88 4.29 -2.05
N LEU A 139 12.63 4.31 -2.49
CA LEU A 139 11.74 5.47 -2.52
C LEU A 139 10.93 5.58 -1.24
N LEU A 140 10.40 4.44 -0.78
CA LEU A 140 9.66 4.34 0.47
C LEU A 140 10.18 3.19 1.31
N GLU A 141 10.20 3.41 2.62
CA GLU A 141 10.36 2.36 3.62
C GLU A 141 9.14 2.35 4.54
N VAL A 142 8.36 1.27 4.53
CA VAL A 142 7.18 1.12 5.38
C VAL A 142 7.50 0.16 6.52
N GLN A 143 7.70 0.69 7.71
CA GLN A 143 8.02 -0.04 8.94
C GLN A 143 6.74 -0.39 9.70
N PHE A 144 6.67 -1.61 10.23
CA PHE A 144 5.53 -2.10 10.99
C PHE A 144 5.91 -3.27 11.91
N GLU A 145 5.22 -3.36 13.04
CA GLU A 145 5.37 -4.47 13.98
C GLU A 145 4.30 -5.53 13.70
N ARG A 146 4.70 -6.81 13.58
CA ARG A 146 3.74 -7.90 13.30
C ARG A 146 2.69 -8.07 14.39
N ALA A 147 3.04 -7.84 15.65
CA ALA A 147 2.10 -8.00 16.77
C ALA A 147 0.97 -6.95 16.71
N GLN A 148 1.27 -5.73 16.29
CA GLN A 148 0.30 -4.64 16.17
C GLN A 148 -0.69 -4.82 15.00
N LEU A 149 -0.29 -5.61 13.99
CA LEU A 149 -1.15 -5.98 12.88
C LEU A 149 -2.27 -6.96 13.29
N ASN A 150 -2.05 -7.76 14.34
CA ASN A 150 -3.01 -8.78 14.75
C ASN A 150 -4.18 -8.17 15.52
N THR A 151 -5.38 -8.29 14.93
CA THR A 151 -6.65 -7.76 15.44
C THR A 151 -7.04 -8.25 16.84
N HIS A 152 -6.52 -9.41 17.27
CA HIS A 152 -6.81 -9.98 18.60
C HIS A 152 -6.08 -9.30 19.76
N HIS A 153 -5.01 -8.55 19.49
CA HIS A 153 -4.22 -7.85 20.53
C HIS A 153 -4.24 -6.32 20.37
N ALA A 154 -5.05 -5.81 19.44
CA ALA A 154 -5.07 -4.40 19.10
C ALA A 154 -5.82 -3.55 20.16
N SER A 155 -5.06 -2.82 20.97
CA SER A 155 -5.53 -1.70 21.80
C SER A 155 -6.24 -0.62 20.96
N LEU A 156 -7.12 0.16 21.61
CA LEU A 156 -8.11 1.09 21.05
C LEU A 156 -7.57 2.24 20.19
N SER A 157 -6.27 2.57 20.28
CA SER A 157 -5.60 3.49 19.36
C SER A 157 -4.09 3.26 19.42
N ARG A 158 -3.47 2.84 18.32
CA ARG A 158 -2.01 2.73 18.21
C ARG A 158 -1.55 3.13 16.81
N ARG A 159 -0.41 3.82 16.77
CA ARG A 159 0.47 3.90 15.60
C ARG A 159 0.66 2.48 15.08
N LEU A 160 0.27 2.25 13.83
CA LEU A 160 0.28 0.96 13.17
C LEU A 160 1.51 0.80 12.28
N LEU A 161 1.79 1.84 11.48
CA LEU A 161 2.84 1.83 10.48
C LEU A 161 3.59 3.17 10.52
N THR A 162 4.85 3.14 10.11
CA THR A 162 5.63 4.34 9.81
C THR A 162 6.12 4.25 8.37
N ILE A 163 5.85 5.25 7.55
CA ILE A 163 6.34 5.33 6.17
C ILE A 163 7.40 6.41 6.12
N GLN A 164 8.63 6.04 5.81
CA GLN A 164 9.69 6.97 5.46
C GLN A 164 9.65 7.23 3.97
N VAL A 165 9.52 8.50 3.60
CA VAL A 165 9.48 8.97 2.22
C VAL A 165 10.85 9.58 1.90
N HIS A 166 11.57 8.97 0.98
CA HIS A 166 12.83 9.49 0.44
C HIS A 166 12.56 10.49 -0.71
N PRO A 167 13.56 11.28 -1.15
CA PRO A 167 13.36 12.22 -2.25
C PRO A 167 12.82 11.49 -3.48
N VAL A 168 11.61 11.85 -3.88
CA VAL A 168 10.93 11.33 -5.08
C VAL A 168 11.07 12.33 -6.21
N MET A 169 11.09 11.86 -7.46
CA MET A 169 11.00 12.77 -8.61
C MET A 169 9.59 13.35 -8.73
N ARG A 170 9.46 14.57 -9.29
CA ARG A 170 8.17 15.26 -9.46
C ARG A 170 7.11 14.41 -10.18
N TRP A 171 7.53 13.58 -11.14
CA TRP A 171 6.62 12.70 -11.87
C TRP A 171 6.18 11.46 -11.05
N GLU A 172 6.92 11.06 -10.02
CA GLU A 172 6.54 9.97 -9.08
C GLU A 172 5.49 10.45 -8.08
N ALA A 173 5.60 11.73 -7.68
CA ALA A 173 4.67 12.38 -6.77
C ALA A 173 3.22 12.30 -7.28
N VAL A 174 3.03 12.29 -8.60
CA VAL A 174 1.74 12.14 -9.27
C VAL A 174 0.94 10.91 -8.83
N HIS A 175 1.65 9.81 -8.54
CA HIS A 175 1.01 8.56 -8.14
C HIS A 175 1.30 8.19 -6.67
N PHE A 176 1.75 9.15 -5.87
CA PHE A 176 2.10 8.93 -4.47
C PHE A 176 0.94 8.30 -3.69
N HIS A 177 -0.26 8.85 -3.82
CA HIS A 177 -1.44 8.32 -3.15
C HIS A 177 -1.80 6.90 -3.59
N HIS A 178 -1.64 6.56 -4.88
CA HIS A 178 -1.86 5.20 -5.37
C HIS A 178 -0.85 4.23 -4.75
N LEU A 179 0.42 4.62 -4.69
CA LEU A 179 1.51 3.83 -4.10
C LEU A 179 1.24 3.58 -2.61
N VAL A 180 0.94 4.63 -1.86
CA VAL A 180 0.66 4.57 -0.42
C VAL A 180 -0.61 3.76 -0.12
N ALA A 181 -1.70 3.99 -0.87
CA ALA A 181 -2.95 3.24 -0.69
C ALA A 181 -2.75 1.73 -0.90
N LEU A 182 -1.99 1.33 -1.93
CA LEU A 182 -1.66 -0.08 -2.18
C LEU A 182 -0.82 -0.69 -1.05
N LEU A 183 0.20 0.02 -0.56
CA LEU A 183 1.10 -0.48 0.48
C LEU A 183 0.41 -0.60 1.83
N VAL A 184 -0.28 0.47 2.27
CA VAL A 184 -1.03 0.48 3.52
C VAL A 184 -2.17 -0.53 3.46
N GLY A 185 -2.93 -0.55 2.35
CA GLY A 185 -4.00 -1.52 2.13
C GLY A 185 -3.49 -2.96 2.17
N CYS A 186 -2.31 -3.23 1.60
CA CYS A 186 -1.69 -4.55 1.66
C CYS A 186 -1.42 -4.93 3.12
N ILE A 187 -0.71 -4.10 3.88
CA ILE A 187 -0.34 -4.41 5.26
C ILE A 187 -1.60 -4.57 6.15
N VAL A 188 -2.56 -3.68 6.02
CA VAL A 188 -3.82 -3.72 6.77
C VAL A 188 -4.62 -4.99 6.47
N PHE A 189 -4.81 -5.31 5.19
CA PHE A 189 -5.54 -6.50 4.79
C PHE A 189 -4.86 -7.79 5.27
N VAL A 190 -3.53 -7.81 5.16
CA VAL A 190 -2.67 -8.92 5.57
C VAL A 190 -2.70 -9.14 7.07
N GLY A 191 -2.57 -8.06 7.84
CA GLY A 191 -2.60 -8.05 9.28
C GLY A 191 -3.95 -8.45 9.86
N GLY A 192 -5.03 -7.90 9.29
CA GLY A 192 -6.39 -8.14 9.77
C GLY A 192 -6.97 -9.52 9.45
N HIS A 193 -6.40 -10.25 8.48
CA HIS A 193 -6.94 -11.53 8.01
C HIS A 193 -5.99 -12.72 8.12
N ASP A 194 -4.88 -12.59 8.85
CA ASP A 194 -3.94 -13.68 9.16
C ASP A 194 -3.41 -14.42 7.92
N GLN A 195 -3.53 -13.81 6.73
CA GLN A 195 -3.16 -14.43 5.46
C GLN A 195 -1.64 -14.59 5.32
N PHE A 196 -0.90 -13.83 6.13
CA PHE A 196 0.52 -14.05 6.39
C PHE A 196 0.69 -14.79 7.72
N ARG A 197 0.15 -16.01 7.80
CA ARG A 197 0.83 -17.05 8.56
C ARG A 197 2.21 -17.25 7.94
N PHE A 198 3.19 -16.43 8.36
CA PHE A 198 4.61 -16.78 8.36
C PHE A 198 4.80 -17.89 9.38
N ASP A 199 4.17 -19.03 9.12
CA ASP A 199 4.43 -20.25 9.84
C ASP A 199 5.18 -21.15 8.84
N PRO A 200 6.48 -21.43 9.05
CA PRO A 200 7.21 -22.37 8.22
C PRO A 200 6.62 -23.79 8.24
N ARG A 201 5.64 -24.08 9.12
CA ARG A 201 4.94 -25.37 9.23
C ARG A 201 3.55 -25.40 8.58
N VAL A 202 2.92 -24.25 8.31
CA VAL A 202 1.56 -24.21 7.73
C VAL A 202 1.67 -23.99 6.23
N ASN A 203 1.91 -25.08 5.52
CA ASN A 203 1.67 -25.17 4.09
C ASN A 203 0.16 -25.37 3.85
N PRO A 204 -0.59 -24.39 3.29
CA PRO A 204 -2.03 -24.56 3.02
C PRO A 204 -2.32 -25.56 1.89
N TYR A 205 -1.31 -26.18 1.26
CA TYR A 205 -1.47 -27.22 0.24
C TYR A 205 -1.19 -28.64 0.75
N MET A 206 -1.09 -28.84 2.06
CA MET A 206 -1.03 -30.19 2.66
C MET A 206 -2.25 -30.47 3.54
N VAL A 207 -3.44 -30.46 2.94
CA VAL A 207 -4.47 -31.41 3.38
C VAL A 207 -4.11 -32.72 2.68
N LYS A 208 -3.37 -33.60 3.36
CA LYS A 208 -3.38 -35.01 3.00
C LYS A 208 -4.86 -35.42 3.05
N ARG A 209 -5.46 -35.71 1.89
CA ARG A 209 -6.61 -36.61 1.84
C ARG A 209 -6.16 -37.90 2.50
N ARG A 210 -6.52 -38.11 3.76
CA ARG A 210 -6.61 -39.45 4.31
C ARG A 210 -8.00 -39.94 3.92
N GLY A 211 -8.02 -40.97 3.08
CA GLY A 211 -9.10 -41.94 3.09
C GLY A 211 -9.05 -42.78 4.36
#